data_AF-A0A9R1EV09-F1
#
_entry.id   AF-A0A9R1EV09-F1
#
_cell.length_a   1.000
_cell.length_b   1.000
_cell.length_c   1.000
_cell.angle_alpha   90.00
_cell.angle_beta   90.00
_cell.angle_gamma   90.00
#
_symmetry.space_group_name_H-M   'P 1'
#
loop_
_entity.id
_entity.type
_entity.pdbx_description
1 polymer ?
#
loop_
_entity_poly.entity_id
_entity_poly.type
_entity_poly.pdbx_seq_one_letter_code
_entity_poly.pdbx_strand_id
1 'polypeptide(L)'
;MTLCADFDALRASAADVRIVTSDGQSIAAHSCVLASASPVLERMIDRARRGWGADCTIRVLGVSFDAVRAFLHFLYSAKVAPEEEELVGAHGAQLLALAHAYRVGWLKRAAEAAVSARLTPERAVDMLKLARLCDARRLYLHCARLAAKDFSAVERSDGWRFARRHDAALQLELLQLLEDADQRKERWARERAAQEACRQLGEAMASLDHIFPSDGPARGDAPCDKAGCTCRGLQLLMRHFATCARKAAPGGCARCKRMLQLFRLHASVCDRPDKACRVPLCSHFKAKAQTEKEDKTWRLLVKKVTRAKVMSSLADRKVVPEVVVMSWTMYNGRVAKLR
;
A
#
# COMPACT_ATOMS: atom_id res chain seq x y z
N MET A 1 -3.92 26.91 -25.60
CA MET A 1 -5.17 27.68 -25.75
C MET A 1 -6.29 26.69 -26.02
N THR A 2 -7.00 26.29 -24.98
CA THR A 2 -8.16 25.41 -25.11
C THR A 2 -9.32 26.30 -25.50
N LEU A 3 -9.71 26.29 -26.78
CA LEU A 3 -10.96 26.90 -27.23
C LEU A 3 -12.10 26.16 -26.53
N CYS A 4 -12.58 26.71 -25.41
CA CYS A 4 -13.82 26.27 -24.79
C CYS A 4 -14.94 26.76 -25.71
N ALA A 5 -15.27 25.98 -26.74
CA ALA A 5 -16.49 26.20 -27.48
C ALA A 5 -17.64 26.10 -26.46
N ASP A 6 -18.48 27.12 -26.40
CA ASP A 6 -19.68 27.10 -25.58
C ASP A 6 -20.68 26.13 -26.22
N PHE A 7 -20.55 24.84 -25.89
CA PHE A 7 -21.40 23.78 -26.41
C PHE A 7 -22.85 23.90 -25.93
N ASP A 8 -23.14 24.74 -24.93
CA ASP A 8 -24.51 25.05 -24.54
C ASP A 8 -25.22 25.91 -25.59
N ALA A 9 -24.49 26.79 -26.30
CA ALA A 9 -25.04 27.53 -27.43
C ALA A 9 -25.45 26.61 -28.60
N LEU A 10 -24.78 25.47 -28.77
CA LEU A 10 -25.12 24.48 -29.79
C LEU A 10 -26.42 23.72 -29.49
N ARG A 11 -26.90 23.70 -28.23
CA ARG A 11 -28.21 23.08 -27.91
C ARG A 11 -29.39 23.75 -28.63
N ALA A 12 -29.22 24.98 -29.12
CA ALA A 12 -30.21 25.70 -29.91
C ALA A 12 -30.12 25.42 -31.43
N SER A 13 -29.09 24.70 -31.90
CA SER A 13 -28.91 24.36 -33.32
C SER A 13 -29.58 23.03 -33.69
N ALA A 14 -29.79 22.79 -34.99
CA ALA A 14 -30.38 21.54 -35.47
C ALA A 14 -29.42 20.37 -35.25
N ALA A 15 -29.87 19.36 -34.52
CA ALA A 15 -29.14 18.11 -34.32
C ALA A 15 -28.99 17.34 -35.63
N ASP A 16 -27.77 16.86 -35.91
CA ASP A 16 -27.41 16.14 -37.14
C ASP A 16 -27.04 14.66 -36.87
N VAL A 17 -27.16 14.21 -35.61
CA VAL A 17 -26.95 12.83 -35.19
C VAL A 17 -28.04 12.40 -34.22
N ARG A 18 -28.54 11.16 -34.37
CA ARG A 18 -29.45 10.52 -33.44
C ARG A 18 -28.77 9.38 -32.69
N ILE A 19 -28.84 9.39 -31.36
CA ILE A 19 -28.37 8.29 -30.52
C ILE A 19 -29.54 7.43 -30.11
N VAL A 20 -29.49 6.13 -30.41
CA VAL A 20 -30.53 5.15 -30.08
C VAL A 20 -30.06 4.27 -28.92
N THR A 21 -30.87 4.22 -27.86
CA THR A 21 -30.59 3.48 -26.62
C THR A 21 -31.22 2.08 -26.63
N SER A 22 -30.90 1.26 -25.61
CA SER A 22 -31.33 -0.15 -25.52
C SER A 22 -32.85 -0.35 -25.55
N ASP A 23 -33.60 0.62 -25.05
CA ASP A 23 -35.07 0.67 -24.99
C ASP A 23 -35.71 1.25 -26.27
N GLY A 24 -34.91 1.52 -27.31
CA GLY A 24 -35.37 2.08 -28.57
C GLY A 24 -35.65 3.58 -28.54
N GLN A 25 -35.44 4.25 -27.40
CA GLN A 25 -35.54 5.71 -27.31
C GLN A 25 -34.40 6.38 -28.09
N SER A 26 -34.66 7.61 -28.52
CA SER A 26 -33.70 8.39 -29.30
C SER A 26 -33.37 9.74 -28.68
N ILE A 27 -32.08 10.08 -28.64
CA ILE A 27 -31.56 11.36 -28.16
C ILE A 27 -30.94 12.10 -29.35
N ALA A 28 -31.39 13.33 -29.58
CA ALA A 28 -30.80 14.23 -30.57
C ALA A 28 -29.44 14.77 -30.08
N ALA A 29 -28.42 14.78 -30.93
CA ALA A 29 -27.07 15.23 -30.60
C ALA A 29 -26.36 15.87 -31.81
N HIS A 30 -25.20 16.50 -31.54
CA HIS A 30 -24.39 17.17 -32.56
C HIS A 30 -23.11 16.39 -32.84
N SER A 31 -22.88 16.05 -34.11
CA SER A 31 -21.69 15.31 -34.56
C SER A 31 -20.39 15.99 -34.13
N CYS A 32 -20.31 17.32 -34.21
CA CYS A 32 -19.12 18.09 -33.87
C CYS A 32 -18.73 17.94 -32.39
N VAL A 33 -19.72 17.91 -31.48
CA VAL A 33 -19.49 17.71 -30.04
C VAL A 33 -19.03 16.28 -29.78
N LEU A 34 -19.74 15.30 -30.34
CA LEU A 34 -19.43 13.89 -30.12
C LEU A 34 -18.06 13.50 -30.70
N ALA A 35 -17.75 13.96 -31.91
CA ALA A 35 -16.48 13.69 -32.59
C ALA A 35 -15.29 14.35 -31.87
N SER A 36 -15.45 15.60 -31.40
CA SER A 36 -14.40 16.28 -30.64
C SER A 36 -14.16 15.64 -29.26
N ALA A 37 -15.20 15.13 -28.61
CA ALA A 37 -15.09 14.52 -27.29
C ALA A 37 -14.60 13.06 -27.31
N SER A 38 -14.84 12.32 -28.39
CA SER A 38 -14.50 10.90 -28.49
C SER A 38 -14.03 10.50 -29.90
N PRO A 39 -12.78 9.97 -30.02
CA PRO A 39 -12.30 9.44 -31.30
C PRO A 39 -13.07 8.18 -31.73
N VAL A 40 -13.78 7.50 -30.82
CA VAL A 40 -14.62 6.36 -31.15
C VAL A 40 -15.90 6.85 -31.81
N LEU A 41 -16.56 7.86 -31.22
CA LEU A 41 -17.76 8.47 -31.80
C LEU A 41 -17.47 9.12 -33.14
N GLU A 42 -16.34 9.83 -33.28
CA GLU A 42 -15.87 10.39 -34.56
C GLU A 42 -15.86 9.32 -35.67
N ARG A 43 -15.17 8.20 -35.43
CA ARG A 43 -15.13 7.08 -36.38
C ARG A 43 -16.50 6.46 -36.65
N MET A 44 -17.38 6.41 -35.65
CA MET A 44 -18.74 5.89 -35.82
C MET A 44 -19.58 6.82 -36.70
N ILE A 45 -19.47 8.14 -36.51
CA ILE A 45 -20.13 9.17 -37.33
C ILE A 45 -19.64 9.07 -38.77
N ASP A 46 -18.32 9.00 -38.98
CA ASP A 46 -17.74 8.87 -40.33
C ASP A 46 -18.20 7.61 -41.05
N ARG A 47 -18.41 6.51 -40.32
CA ARG A 47 -18.96 5.28 -40.90
C ARG A 47 -20.45 5.40 -41.20
N ALA A 48 -21.23 5.97 -40.29
CA ALA A 48 -22.66 6.16 -40.46
C ALA A 48 -22.98 7.04 -41.69
N ARG A 49 -22.23 8.13 -41.88
CA ARG A 49 -22.38 9.04 -43.03
C ARG A 49 -21.98 8.44 -44.38
N ARG A 50 -21.19 7.36 -44.39
CA ARG A 50 -20.84 6.62 -45.61
C ARG A 50 -21.90 5.60 -46.03
N GLY A 51 -22.86 5.29 -45.15
CA GLY A 51 -24.03 4.49 -45.51
C GLY A 51 -24.97 5.25 -46.43
N TRP A 52 -25.73 4.56 -47.28
CA TRP A 52 -26.63 5.13 -48.30
C TRP A 52 -27.86 5.88 -47.72
N GLY A 53 -27.83 6.32 -46.46
CA GLY A 53 -28.95 6.99 -45.77
C GLY A 53 -28.58 8.40 -45.32
N ALA A 54 -29.55 9.32 -45.43
CA ALA A 54 -29.40 10.73 -45.03
C ALA A 54 -29.37 10.94 -43.50
N ASP A 55 -29.68 9.92 -42.69
CA ASP A 55 -29.88 10.07 -41.25
C ASP A 55 -28.75 9.38 -40.45
N CYS A 56 -27.91 10.17 -39.76
CA CYS A 56 -26.76 9.66 -39.02
C CYS A 56 -27.18 9.11 -37.66
N THR A 57 -27.23 7.78 -37.51
CA THR A 57 -27.66 7.11 -36.28
C THR A 57 -26.53 6.33 -35.60
N ILE A 58 -26.35 6.54 -34.29
CA ILE A 58 -25.40 5.81 -33.44
C ILE A 58 -26.17 4.99 -32.40
N ARG A 59 -25.83 3.71 -32.24
CA ARG A 59 -26.48 2.84 -31.24
C ARG A 59 -25.61 2.71 -30.00
N VAL A 60 -26.16 3.04 -28.84
CA VAL A 60 -25.50 2.90 -27.53
C VAL A 60 -26.33 1.94 -26.68
N LEU A 61 -25.87 0.69 -26.58
CA LEU A 61 -26.63 -0.42 -25.99
C LEU A 61 -25.96 -0.95 -24.71
N GLY A 62 -26.72 -1.67 -23.89
CA GLY A 62 -26.22 -2.32 -22.66
C GLY A 62 -26.17 -1.42 -21.42
N VAL A 63 -26.63 -0.17 -21.54
CA VAL A 63 -26.77 0.80 -20.45
C VAL A 63 -28.17 1.42 -20.47
N SER A 64 -28.57 2.04 -19.35
CA SER A 64 -29.85 2.74 -19.25
C SER A 64 -29.85 4.05 -20.03
N PHE A 65 -31.04 4.48 -20.46
CA PHE A 65 -31.24 5.77 -21.12
C PHE A 65 -30.66 6.93 -20.31
N ASP A 66 -30.92 6.97 -19.00
CA ASP A 66 -30.41 8.03 -18.11
C ASP A 66 -28.88 8.09 -18.05
N ALA A 67 -28.19 6.95 -18.06
CA ALA A 67 -26.74 6.94 -18.09
C ALA A 67 -26.18 7.42 -19.45
N VAL A 68 -26.86 7.12 -20.55
CA VAL A 68 -26.50 7.67 -21.87
C VAL A 68 -26.73 9.18 -21.89
N ARG A 69 -27.86 9.65 -21.34
CA ARG A 69 -28.16 11.07 -21.22
C ARG A 69 -27.13 11.80 -20.37
N ALA A 70 -26.75 11.26 -19.22
CA ALA A 70 -25.68 11.80 -18.37
C ALA A 70 -24.33 11.79 -19.08
N PHE A 71 -23.99 10.70 -19.79
CA PHE A 71 -22.76 10.63 -20.58
C PHE A 71 -22.71 11.75 -21.63
N LEU A 72 -23.79 11.96 -22.38
CA LEU A 72 -23.89 13.05 -23.36
C LEU A 72 -23.81 14.41 -22.70
N HIS A 73 -24.48 14.60 -21.56
CA HIS A 73 -24.36 15.84 -20.79
C HIS A 73 -22.89 16.22 -20.55
N PHE A 74 -22.09 15.25 -20.09
CA PHE A 74 -20.66 15.44 -19.84
C PHE A 74 -19.82 15.65 -21.09
N LEU A 75 -20.23 15.13 -22.25
CA LEU A 75 -19.55 15.44 -23.52
C LEU A 75 -19.76 16.90 -23.94
N TYR A 76 -20.95 17.45 -23.67
CA TYR A 76 -21.24 18.86 -23.95
C TYR A 76 -20.55 19.78 -22.94
N SER A 77 -20.58 19.48 -21.64
CA SER A 77 -19.93 20.32 -20.63
C SER A 77 -18.40 20.21 -20.65
N ALA A 78 -17.85 19.11 -21.20
CA ALA A 78 -16.43 18.76 -21.25
C ALA A 78 -15.72 18.69 -19.88
N LYS A 79 -16.48 18.75 -18.77
CA LYS A 79 -15.99 18.66 -17.39
C LYS A 79 -17.10 18.14 -16.46
N VAL A 80 -16.71 17.66 -15.28
CA VAL A 80 -17.65 17.45 -14.17
C VAL A 80 -17.56 18.69 -13.28
N ALA A 81 -18.65 19.45 -13.14
CA ALA A 81 -18.72 20.52 -12.16
C ALA A 81 -18.93 19.93 -10.75
N PRO A 82 -18.49 20.61 -9.66
CA PRO A 82 -18.65 20.10 -8.30
C PRO A 82 -20.09 19.70 -7.94
N GLU A 83 -21.07 20.46 -8.42
CA GLU A 83 -22.51 20.22 -8.23
C GLU A 83 -23.02 18.95 -8.94
N GLU A 84 -22.28 18.41 -9.90
CA GLU A 84 -22.66 17.22 -10.68
C GLU A 84 -22.05 15.92 -10.14
N GLU A 85 -21.31 15.96 -9.03
CA GLU A 85 -20.67 14.78 -8.45
C GLU A 85 -21.70 13.69 -8.09
N GLU A 86 -22.89 14.07 -7.62
CA GLU A 86 -23.98 13.12 -7.35
C GLU A 86 -24.51 12.48 -8.64
N LEU A 87 -24.56 13.21 -9.76
CA LEU A 87 -24.98 12.65 -11.05
C LEU A 87 -23.97 11.60 -11.55
N VAL A 88 -22.66 11.89 -11.41
CA VAL A 88 -21.61 10.91 -11.68
C VAL A 88 -21.73 9.70 -10.75
N GLY A 89 -22.01 9.93 -9.47
CA GLY A 89 -22.22 8.89 -8.48
C GLY A 89 -23.39 7.96 -8.81
N ALA A 90 -24.54 8.52 -9.16
CA ALA A 90 -25.77 7.79 -9.47
C ALA A 90 -25.60 6.83 -10.66
N HIS A 91 -24.83 7.23 -11.67
CA HIS A 91 -24.58 6.44 -12.88
C HIS A 91 -23.16 5.88 -12.99
N GLY A 92 -22.39 5.89 -11.90
CA GLY A 92 -20.93 5.72 -11.95
C GLY A 92 -20.45 4.46 -12.68
N ALA A 93 -21.08 3.32 -12.44
CA ALA A 93 -20.71 2.06 -13.11
C ALA A 93 -20.94 2.11 -14.63
N GLN A 94 -22.08 2.67 -15.06
CA GLN A 94 -22.44 2.79 -16.47
C GLN A 94 -21.62 3.88 -17.16
N LEU A 95 -21.38 5.01 -16.49
CA LEU A 95 -20.48 6.07 -16.96
C LEU A 95 -19.05 5.57 -17.10
N LEU A 96 -18.55 4.73 -16.19
CA LEU A 96 -17.24 4.11 -16.30
C LEU A 96 -17.13 3.25 -17.56
N ALA A 97 -18.15 2.41 -17.81
CA ALA A 97 -18.22 1.57 -19.01
C ALA A 97 -18.29 2.41 -20.30
N LEU A 98 -19.16 3.42 -20.36
CA LEU A 98 -19.30 4.32 -21.50
C LEU A 98 -18.02 5.10 -21.75
N ALA A 99 -17.44 5.72 -20.72
CA ALA A 99 -16.21 6.50 -20.84
C ALA A 99 -15.01 5.63 -21.26
N HIS A 100 -14.96 4.37 -20.83
CA HIS A 100 -13.96 3.43 -21.34
C HIS A 100 -14.20 3.07 -22.81
N ALA A 101 -15.42 2.61 -23.15
CA ALA A 101 -15.78 2.18 -24.51
C ALA A 101 -15.60 3.28 -25.56
N TYR A 102 -15.96 4.52 -25.20
CA TYR A 102 -15.83 5.70 -26.06
C TYR A 102 -14.54 6.48 -25.81
N ARG A 103 -13.60 5.96 -25.01
CA ARG A 103 -12.26 6.53 -24.77
C ARG A 103 -12.25 7.98 -24.26
N VAL A 104 -13.21 8.35 -23.41
CA VAL A 104 -13.30 9.66 -22.76
C VAL A 104 -12.54 9.62 -21.43
N GLY A 105 -11.22 9.82 -21.49
CA GLY A 105 -10.31 9.50 -20.39
C GLY A 105 -10.52 10.30 -19.09
N TRP A 106 -10.92 11.57 -19.17
CA TRP A 106 -11.19 12.38 -17.97
C TRP A 106 -12.46 11.92 -17.25
N LEU A 107 -13.52 11.61 -18.00
CA LEU A 107 -14.77 11.11 -17.46
C LEU A 107 -14.60 9.70 -16.88
N LYS A 108 -13.77 8.86 -17.53
CA LYS A 108 -13.40 7.54 -16.99
C LYS A 108 -12.79 7.66 -15.59
N ARG A 109 -11.87 8.63 -15.38
CA ARG A 109 -11.26 8.86 -14.06
C ARG A 109 -12.27 9.36 -13.02
N ALA A 110 -13.16 10.28 -13.41
CA ALA A 110 -14.20 10.79 -12.53
C ALA A 110 -15.17 9.68 -12.10
N ALA A 111 -15.64 8.88 -13.06
CA ALA A 111 -16.50 7.73 -12.79
C ALA A 111 -15.79 6.66 -11.95
N GLU A 112 -14.53 6.34 -12.22
CA GLU A 112 -13.74 5.41 -11.40
C GLU A 112 -13.62 5.89 -9.94
N ALA A 113 -13.40 7.18 -9.73
CA ALA A 113 -13.35 7.79 -8.40
C ALA A 113 -14.70 7.72 -7.69
N ALA A 114 -15.79 8.09 -8.37
CA ALA A 114 -17.14 8.06 -7.81
C ALA A 114 -17.59 6.64 -7.44
N VAL A 115 -17.33 5.66 -8.31
CA VAL A 115 -17.60 4.23 -8.02
C VAL A 115 -16.76 3.74 -6.84
N SER A 116 -15.49 4.14 -6.76
CA SER A 116 -14.61 3.78 -5.64
C SER A 116 -15.10 4.37 -4.33
N ALA A 117 -15.55 5.63 -4.32
CA ALA A 117 -16.03 6.32 -3.12
C ALA A 117 -17.31 5.70 -2.54
N ARG A 118 -18.14 5.07 -3.39
CA ARG A 118 -19.40 4.42 -3.01
C ARG A 118 -19.29 2.90 -2.93
N LEU A 119 -18.07 2.36 -2.92
CA LEU A 119 -17.84 0.92 -2.92
C LEU A 119 -18.21 0.33 -1.56
N THR A 120 -19.05 -0.70 -1.57
CA THR A 120 -19.38 -1.52 -0.40
C THR A 120 -18.91 -2.95 -0.59
N PRO A 121 -18.72 -3.74 0.49
CA PRO A 121 -18.34 -5.15 0.38
C PRO A 121 -19.31 -5.96 -0.48
N GLU A 122 -20.61 -5.66 -0.39
CA GLU A 122 -21.67 -6.36 -1.15
C GLU A 122 -21.53 -6.14 -2.66
N ARG A 123 -20.97 -5.01 -3.09
CA ARG A 123 -20.76 -4.66 -4.50
C ARG A 123 -19.35 -4.97 -4.99
N ALA A 124 -18.46 -5.46 -4.12
CA ALA A 124 -17.04 -5.58 -4.41
C ALA A 124 -16.75 -6.50 -5.60
N VAL A 125 -17.48 -7.62 -5.73
CA VAL A 125 -17.28 -8.60 -6.81
C VAL A 125 -17.72 -8.03 -8.17
N ASP A 126 -18.89 -7.41 -8.22
CA ASP A 126 -19.40 -6.80 -9.45
C ASP A 126 -18.50 -5.65 -9.92
N MET A 127 -18.06 -4.81 -8.97
CA MET A 127 -17.17 -3.70 -9.28
C MET A 127 -15.75 -4.18 -9.63
N LEU A 128 -15.28 -5.30 -9.08
CA LEU A 128 -14.01 -5.92 -9.49
C LEU A 128 -14.09 -6.38 -10.95
N LYS A 129 -15.18 -7.06 -11.33
CA LYS A 129 -15.42 -7.50 -12.72
C LYS A 129 -15.49 -6.29 -13.65
N LEU A 130 -16.28 -5.28 -13.30
CA LEU A 130 -16.38 -4.04 -14.08
C LEU A 130 -15.01 -3.35 -14.22
N ALA A 131 -14.24 -3.27 -13.14
CA ALA A 131 -12.93 -2.64 -13.15
C ALA A 131 -11.97 -3.35 -14.10
N ARG A 132 -12.02 -4.69 -14.16
CA ARG A 132 -11.25 -5.48 -15.11
C ARG A 132 -11.70 -5.24 -16.55
N LEU A 133 -13.01 -5.24 -16.82
CA LEU A 133 -13.57 -4.98 -18.15
C LEU A 133 -13.28 -3.56 -18.67
N CYS A 134 -13.09 -2.60 -17.76
CA CYS A 134 -12.88 -1.20 -18.10
C CYS A 134 -11.42 -0.73 -17.93
N ASP A 135 -10.46 -1.61 -17.65
CA ASP A 135 -9.07 -1.25 -17.31
C ASP A 135 -8.99 -0.15 -16.21
N ALA A 136 -9.79 -0.28 -15.15
CA ALA A 136 -9.89 0.67 -14.04
C ALA A 136 -9.06 0.17 -12.84
N ARG A 137 -7.74 0.36 -12.93
CA ARG A 137 -6.76 -0.23 -12.00
C ARG A 137 -6.95 0.24 -10.55
N ARG A 138 -7.34 1.49 -10.31
CA ARG A 138 -7.49 2.01 -8.94
C ARG A 138 -8.71 1.37 -8.27
N LEU A 139 -9.81 1.28 -9.00
CA LEU A 139 -11.02 0.60 -8.54
C LEU A 139 -10.74 -0.89 -8.30
N TYR A 140 -10.08 -1.58 -9.24
CA TYR A 140 -9.70 -2.98 -9.09
C TYR A 140 -8.94 -3.25 -7.77
N LEU A 141 -7.89 -2.46 -7.51
CA LEU A 141 -7.11 -2.61 -6.29
C LEU A 141 -7.92 -2.26 -5.03
N HIS A 142 -8.87 -1.34 -5.12
CA HIS A 142 -9.75 -0.98 -4.01
C HIS A 142 -10.72 -2.12 -3.69
N CYS A 143 -11.36 -2.72 -4.70
CA CYS A 143 -12.20 -3.91 -4.57
C CYS A 143 -11.44 -5.07 -3.92
N ALA A 144 -10.21 -5.36 -4.39
CA ALA A 144 -9.38 -6.41 -3.81
C ALA A 144 -9.05 -6.15 -2.33
N ARG A 145 -8.70 -4.91 -1.97
CA ARG A 145 -8.44 -4.55 -0.56
C ARG A 145 -9.68 -4.66 0.31
N LEU A 146 -10.84 -4.23 -0.20
CA LEU A 146 -12.10 -4.30 0.54
C LEU A 146 -12.51 -5.76 0.78
N ALA A 147 -12.41 -6.61 -0.25
CA ALA A 147 -12.68 -8.03 -0.12
C ALA A 147 -11.75 -8.72 0.89
N ALA A 148 -10.46 -8.39 0.88
CA ALA A 148 -9.51 -8.93 1.85
C ALA A 148 -9.68 -8.40 3.29
N LYS A 149 -10.43 -7.29 3.46
CA LYS A 149 -10.73 -6.70 4.76
C LYS A 149 -12.00 -7.30 5.36
N ASP A 150 -13.04 -7.51 4.55
CA ASP A 150 -14.33 -8.07 4.99
C ASP A 150 -14.85 -9.10 3.99
N PHE A 151 -14.14 -10.24 3.94
CA PHE A 151 -14.54 -11.32 3.05
C PHE A 151 -15.90 -11.91 3.43
N SER A 152 -16.25 -11.90 4.73
CA SER A 152 -17.53 -12.39 5.23
C SER A 152 -18.75 -11.66 4.66
N ALA A 153 -18.63 -10.36 4.39
CA ALA A 153 -19.67 -9.60 3.71
C ALA A 153 -19.69 -9.89 2.21
N VAL A 154 -18.51 -10.04 1.60
CA VAL A 154 -18.39 -10.45 0.19
C VAL A 154 -19.01 -11.82 -0.05
N GLU A 155 -18.79 -12.80 0.82
CA GLU A 155 -19.33 -14.16 0.67
C GLU A 155 -20.87 -14.21 0.69
N ARG A 156 -21.51 -13.23 1.35
CA ARG A 156 -22.96 -13.09 1.39
C ARG A 156 -23.54 -12.34 0.20
N SER A 157 -22.69 -11.70 -0.62
CA SER A 157 -23.13 -10.91 -1.76
C SER A 157 -23.67 -11.73 -2.92
N ASP A 158 -24.57 -11.13 -3.71
CA ASP A 158 -25.06 -11.73 -4.95
C ASP A 158 -23.95 -11.88 -5.99
N GLY A 159 -23.05 -10.90 -6.09
CA GLY A 159 -21.90 -10.98 -7.00
C GLY A 159 -21.01 -12.19 -6.72
N TRP A 160 -20.74 -12.52 -5.45
CA TRP A 160 -20.00 -13.73 -5.10
C TRP A 160 -20.77 -15.02 -5.42
N ARG A 161 -22.06 -15.06 -5.07
CA ARG A 161 -22.94 -16.21 -5.39
C ARG A 161 -23.00 -16.47 -6.89
N PHE A 162 -23.10 -15.41 -7.69
CA PHE A 162 -23.07 -15.47 -9.15
C PHE A 162 -21.73 -15.97 -9.66
N ALA A 163 -20.62 -15.38 -9.22
CA ALA A 163 -19.28 -15.78 -9.63
C ALA A 163 -19.02 -17.27 -9.38
N ARG A 164 -19.38 -17.77 -8.18
CA ARG A 164 -19.21 -19.18 -7.82
C ARG A 164 -19.99 -20.15 -8.70
N ARG A 165 -21.14 -19.72 -9.24
CA ARG A 165 -22.00 -20.58 -10.07
C ARG A 165 -21.71 -20.46 -11.56
N HIS A 166 -21.27 -19.30 -12.02
CA HIS A 166 -21.29 -18.94 -13.44
C HIS A 166 -19.97 -18.34 -13.96
N ASP A 167 -19.01 -18.02 -13.09
CA ASP A 167 -17.75 -17.36 -13.49
C ASP A 167 -16.57 -17.86 -12.63
N ALA A 168 -16.13 -19.09 -12.91
CA ALA A 168 -15.04 -19.74 -12.19
C ALA A 168 -13.72 -18.95 -12.27
N ALA A 169 -13.50 -18.20 -13.36
CA ALA A 169 -12.31 -17.38 -13.53
C ALA A 169 -12.32 -16.19 -12.56
N LEU A 170 -13.45 -15.49 -12.43
CA LEU A 170 -13.62 -14.41 -11.46
C LEU A 170 -13.54 -14.91 -10.01
N GLN A 171 -14.12 -16.09 -9.73
CA GLN A 171 -14.02 -16.71 -8.41
C GLN A 171 -12.56 -17.00 -8.05
N LEU A 172 -11.82 -17.66 -8.95
CA LEU A 172 -10.41 -18.00 -8.73
C LEU A 172 -9.55 -16.75 -8.54
N GLU A 173 -9.78 -15.72 -9.36
CA GLU A 173 -9.08 -14.43 -9.24
C GLU A 173 -9.30 -13.81 -7.86
N LEU A 174 -10.54 -13.81 -7.35
CA LEU A 174 -10.81 -13.27 -6.02
C LEU A 174 -10.10 -14.08 -4.92
N LEU A 175 -10.14 -15.42 -5.00
CA LEU A 175 -9.46 -16.29 -4.04
C LEU A 175 -7.94 -16.06 -4.03
N GLN A 176 -7.33 -15.91 -5.21
CA GLN A 176 -5.91 -15.58 -5.34
C GLN A 176 -5.59 -14.23 -4.72
N LEU A 177 -6.42 -13.20 -4.95
CA LEU A 177 -6.23 -11.88 -4.34
C LEU A 177 -6.31 -11.91 -2.81
N LEU A 178 -7.18 -12.76 -2.25
CA LEU A 178 -7.31 -12.96 -0.81
C LEU A 178 -6.08 -13.66 -0.23
N GLU A 179 -5.64 -14.75 -0.86
CA GLU A 179 -4.43 -15.46 -0.46
C GLU A 179 -3.21 -14.53 -0.50
N ASP A 180 -3.04 -13.78 -1.60
CA ASP A 180 -1.98 -12.78 -1.74
C ASP A 180 -2.05 -11.68 -0.67
N ALA A 181 -3.26 -11.28 -0.27
CA ALA A 181 -3.45 -10.33 0.81
C ALA A 181 -3.04 -10.91 2.16
N ASP A 182 -3.39 -12.15 2.46
CA ASP A 182 -3.05 -12.81 3.72
C ASP A 182 -1.57 -13.12 3.82
N GLN A 183 -0.96 -13.63 2.75
CA GLN A 183 0.49 -13.80 2.69
C GLN A 183 1.24 -12.46 2.86
N ARG A 184 0.70 -11.35 2.31
CA ARG A 184 1.26 -10.01 2.55
C ARG A 184 1.15 -9.60 4.01
N LYS A 185 -0.02 -9.79 4.64
CA LYS A 185 -0.24 -9.51 6.08
C LYS A 185 0.76 -10.29 6.93
N GLU A 186 0.95 -11.58 6.66
CA GLU A 186 1.91 -12.43 7.37
C GLU A 186 3.36 -11.99 7.16
N ARG A 187 3.75 -11.67 5.92
CA ARG A 187 5.11 -11.16 5.62
C ARG A 187 5.37 -9.86 6.39
N TRP A 188 4.41 -8.95 6.41
CA TRP A 188 4.52 -7.70 7.17
C TRP A 188 4.55 -7.93 8.68
N ALA A 189 3.76 -8.87 9.21
CA ALA A 189 3.79 -9.22 10.61
C ALA A 189 5.19 -9.76 11.01
N ARG A 190 5.76 -10.66 10.20
CA ARG A 190 7.13 -11.18 10.38
C ARG A 190 8.18 -10.09 10.30
N GLU A 191 8.07 -9.19 9.32
CA GLU A 191 9.00 -8.06 9.16
C GLU A 191 8.95 -7.11 10.36
N ARG A 192 7.76 -6.76 10.84
CA ARG A 192 7.58 -5.94 12.05
C ARG A 192 8.12 -6.61 13.30
N ALA A 193 7.85 -7.91 13.49
CA ALA A 193 8.38 -8.66 14.62
C ALA A 193 9.92 -8.72 14.60
N ALA A 194 10.51 -8.94 13.42
CA ALA A 194 11.97 -8.93 13.24
C ALA A 194 12.58 -7.53 13.48
N GLN A 195 11.89 -6.48 13.03
CA GLN A 195 12.29 -5.08 13.27
C GLN A 195 12.25 -4.73 14.75
N GLU A 196 11.20 -5.14 15.46
CA GLU A 196 11.06 -4.97 16.91
C GLU A 196 12.16 -5.72 17.67
N ALA A 197 12.47 -6.96 17.29
CA ALA A 197 13.59 -7.70 17.88
C ALA A 197 14.94 -6.98 17.66
N CYS A 198 15.18 -6.43 16.45
CA CYS A 198 16.38 -5.65 16.18
C CYS A 198 16.44 -4.35 17.00
N ARG A 199 15.28 -3.72 17.25
CA ARG A 199 15.15 -2.54 18.12
C ARG A 199 15.56 -2.87 19.56
N GLN A 200 15.00 -3.93 20.14
CA GLN A 200 15.32 -4.40 21.48
C GLN A 200 16.80 -4.78 21.64
N LEU A 201 17.38 -5.44 20.62
CA LEU A 201 18.82 -5.72 20.60
C LEU A 201 19.64 -4.43 20.56
N GLY A 202 19.25 -3.43 19.75
CA GLY A 202 19.90 -2.13 19.71
C GLY A 202 19.88 -1.40 21.06
N GLU A 203 18.73 -1.44 21.75
CA GLU A 203 18.58 -0.89 23.11
C GLU A 203 19.44 -1.63 24.15
N ALA A 204 19.53 -2.96 24.04
CA ALA A 204 20.42 -3.76 24.88
C ALA A 204 21.89 -3.39 24.64
N MET A 205 22.31 -3.13 23.40
CA MET A 205 23.67 -2.66 23.10
C MET A 205 23.94 -1.29 23.71
N ALA A 206 22.98 -0.36 23.62
CA ALA A 206 23.09 0.95 24.26
C ALA A 206 23.11 0.85 25.80
N SER A 207 22.38 -0.11 26.37
CA SER A 207 22.37 -0.37 27.80
C SER A 207 23.70 -0.98 28.27
N LEU A 208 24.34 -1.84 27.47
CA LEU A 208 25.72 -2.31 27.73
C LEU A 208 26.71 -1.14 27.70
N ASP A 209 26.62 -0.25 26.71
CA ASP A 209 27.44 0.97 26.65
C ASP A 209 27.23 1.89 27.87
N HIS A 210 26.00 1.92 28.40
CA HIS A 210 25.63 2.72 29.58
C HIS A 210 26.11 2.09 30.91
N ILE A 211 26.03 0.76 31.05
CA ILE A 211 26.53 0.02 32.23
C ILE A 211 28.07 0.09 32.29
N PHE A 212 28.72 0.02 31.13
CA PHE A 212 30.18 0.06 30.96
C PHE A 212 30.61 1.33 30.22
N PRO A 213 30.46 2.52 30.85
CA PRO A 213 30.89 3.77 30.23
C PRO A 213 32.42 3.77 30.03
N SER A 214 32.88 4.46 28.99
CA SER A 214 34.32 4.62 28.74
C SER A 214 35.01 5.40 29.86
N ASP A 215 34.31 6.39 30.40
CA ASP A 215 34.79 7.31 31.43
C ASP A 215 33.95 7.14 32.71
N GLY A 216 34.61 7.05 33.86
CA GLY A 216 33.97 6.79 35.16
C GLY A 216 33.85 5.31 35.55
N PRO A 217 33.42 5.02 36.80
CA PRO A 217 33.27 3.64 37.28
C PRO A 217 32.12 2.93 36.56
N ALA A 218 32.25 1.61 36.39
CA ALA A 218 31.14 0.80 35.91
C ALA A 218 29.95 0.98 36.84
N ARG A 219 28.77 1.25 36.28
CA ARG A 219 27.55 1.36 37.07
C ARG A 219 27.19 -0.04 37.55
N GLY A 220 27.49 -0.33 38.82
CA GLY A 220 27.17 -1.58 39.50
C GLY A 220 25.66 -1.78 39.66
N ASP A 221 25.20 -2.33 40.80
CA ASP A 221 23.77 -2.56 41.09
C ASP A 221 22.94 -1.26 41.29
N ALA A 222 23.49 -0.09 40.94
CA ALA A 222 22.81 1.19 41.04
C ALA A 222 21.53 1.22 40.16
N PRO A 223 20.40 1.74 40.68
CA PRO A 223 19.20 1.96 39.90
C PRO A 223 19.50 2.84 38.68
N CYS A 224 18.95 2.48 37.53
CA CYS A 224 19.03 3.33 36.33
C CYS A 224 17.81 4.24 36.29
N ASP A 225 18.04 5.55 36.32
CA ASP A 225 16.97 6.57 36.26
C ASP A 225 16.35 6.71 34.86
N LYS A 226 16.92 6.04 33.84
CA LYS A 226 16.43 6.11 32.47
C LYS A 226 15.18 5.23 32.32
N ALA A 227 14.01 5.87 32.21
CA ALA A 227 12.73 5.21 31.99
C ALA A 227 12.79 4.27 30.77
N GLY A 228 12.33 3.01 30.94
CA GLY A 228 12.38 2.00 29.89
C GLY A 228 13.76 1.38 29.61
N CYS A 229 14.80 1.64 30.41
CA CYS A 229 16.11 1.02 30.19
C CYS A 229 16.10 -0.51 30.40
N THR A 230 16.73 -1.27 29.49
CA THR A 230 16.97 -2.72 29.65
C THR A 230 18.09 -3.06 30.67
N CYS A 231 18.68 -2.03 31.30
CA CYS A 231 19.80 -2.08 32.22
C CYS A 231 19.63 -3.14 33.33
N ARG A 232 18.47 -3.15 33.99
CA ARG A 232 18.20 -4.06 35.12
C ARG A 232 18.19 -5.53 34.69
N GLY A 233 17.60 -5.83 33.54
CA GLY A 233 17.58 -7.19 32.99
C GLY A 233 19.00 -7.68 32.64
N LEU A 234 19.82 -6.81 32.06
CA LEU A 234 21.22 -7.11 31.74
C LEU A 234 22.08 -7.33 33.01
N GLN A 235 21.92 -6.51 34.04
CA GLN A 235 22.61 -6.68 35.33
C GLN A 235 22.28 -8.06 35.95
N LEU A 236 21.01 -8.48 35.92
CA LEU A 236 20.61 -9.81 36.41
C LEU A 236 21.24 -10.96 35.61
N LEU A 237 21.30 -10.83 34.28
CA LEU A 237 21.98 -11.78 33.40
C LEU A 237 23.49 -11.84 33.68
N MET A 238 24.13 -10.69 33.91
CA MET A 238 25.54 -10.59 34.27
C MET A 238 25.84 -11.26 35.61
N ARG A 239 25.03 -11.00 36.65
CA ARG A 239 25.18 -11.63 37.96
C ARG A 239 25.08 -13.15 37.87
N HIS A 240 24.11 -13.64 37.10
CA HIS A 240 24.00 -15.07 36.83
C HIS A 240 25.22 -15.60 36.07
N PHE A 241 25.67 -14.91 35.02
CA PHE A 241 26.83 -15.32 34.23
C PHE A 241 28.11 -15.42 35.07
N ALA A 242 28.30 -14.52 36.04
CA ALA A 242 29.45 -14.52 36.94
C ALA A 242 29.50 -15.76 37.84
N THR A 243 28.35 -16.17 38.38
CA THR A 243 28.26 -17.23 39.40
C THR A 243 27.81 -18.60 38.88
N CYS A 244 27.37 -18.70 37.62
CA CYS A 244 26.82 -19.96 37.09
C CYS A 244 27.91 -21.01 36.82
N ALA A 245 27.92 -22.09 37.61
CA ALA A 245 28.80 -23.25 37.41
C ALA A 245 28.54 -23.98 36.07
N ARG A 246 27.31 -23.92 35.53
CA ARG A 246 26.92 -24.56 34.26
C ARG A 246 27.32 -23.76 33.02
N LYS A 247 28.05 -22.65 33.14
CA LYS A 247 28.43 -21.80 32.00
C LYS A 247 29.32 -22.51 30.97
N ALA A 248 30.20 -23.40 31.44
CA ALA A 248 31.16 -24.15 30.62
C ALA A 248 30.88 -25.67 30.55
N ALA A 249 29.79 -26.13 31.18
CA ALA A 249 29.45 -27.55 31.23
C ALA A 249 28.88 -28.06 29.88
N PRO A 250 29.05 -29.36 29.55
CA PRO A 250 28.36 -29.99 28.42
C PRO A 250 26.83 -29.80 28.53
N GLY A 251 26.18 -29.37 27.44
CA GLY A 251 24.78 -28.94 27.45
C GLY A 251 24.56 -27.46 27.81
N GLY A 252 25.38 -26.88 28.69
CA GLY A 252 25.49 -25.44 29.00
C GLY A 252 24.24 -24.78 29.59
N CYS A 253 24.39 -23.57 30.16
CA CYS A 253 23.27 -22.77 30.68
C CYS A 253 22.66 -21.86 29.60
N ALA A 254 21.35 -21.93 29.37
CA ALA A 254 20.65 -21.11 28.38
C ALA A 254 20.79 -19.59 28.64
N ARG A 255 20.77 -19.15 29.91
CA ARG A 255 20.97 -17.74 30.29
C ARG A 255 22.40 -17.27 29.97
N CYS A 256 23.40 -18.11 30.24
CA CYS A 256 24.80 -17.81 29.93
C CYS A 256 25.06 -17.76 28.42
N LYS A 257 24.46 -18.69 27.65
CA LYS A 257 24.53 -18.69 26.19
C LYS A 257 23.96 -17.39 25.62
N ARG A 258 22.81 -16.91 26.11
CA ARG A 258 22.23 -15.62 25.69
C ARG A 258 23.15 -14.44 26.01
N MET A 259 23.75 -14.41 27.21
CA MET A 259 24.68 -13.34 27.58
C MET A 259 25.92 -13.30 26.65
N LEU A 260 26.49 -14.47 26.33
CA LEU A 260 27.60 -14.57 25.38
C LEU A 260 27.21 -14.09 23.98
N GLN A 261 25.99 -14.38 23.52
CA GLN A 261 25.49 -13.86 22.24
C GLN A 261 25.36 -12.32 22.25
N LEU A 262 24.94 -11.72 23.36
CA LEU A 262 24.88 -10.26 23.51
C LEU A 262 26.28 -9.63 23.48
N PHE A 263 27.27 -10.24 24.14
CA PHE A 263 28.66 -9.78 24.05
C PHE A 263 29.25 -9.91 22.66
N ARG A 264 28.98 -11.02 21.97
CA ARG A 264 29.38 -11.21 20.56
C ARG A 264 28.73 -10.17 19.65
N LEU A 265 27.44 -9.90 19.84
CA LEU A 265 26.72 -8.87 19.08
C LEU A 265 27.30 -7.49 19.36
N HIS A 266 27.56 -7.16 20.64
CA HIS A 266 28.20 -5.90 21.03
C HIS A 266 29.54 -5.72 20.33
N ALA A 267 30.42 -6.71 20.38
CA ALA A 267 31.72 -6.69 19.69
C ALA A 267 31.58 -6.40 18.19
N SER A 268 30.54 -6.94 17.56
CA SER A 268 30.26 -6.78 16.12
C SER A 268 29.69 -5.39 15.75
N VAL A 269 29.11 -4.66 16.70
CA VAL A 269 28.54 -3.31 16.47
C VAL A 269 29.34 -2.20 17.18
N CYS A 270 30.45 -2.55 17.84
CA CYS A 270 31.23 -1.63 18.67
C CYS A 270 32.35 -1.00 17.84
N ASP A 271 32.29 0.32 17.66
CA ASP A 271 33.31 1.07 16.91
C ASP A 271 34.50 1.53 17.79
N ARG A 272 34.44 1.31 19.11
CA ARG A 272 35.52 1.70 20.03
C ARG A 272 36.76 0.81 19.84
N PRO A 273 37.99 1.35 19.94
CA PRO A 273 39.21 0.53 19.88
C PRO A 273 39.26 -0.48 21.04
N ASP A 274 39.96 -1.61 20.85
CA ASP A 274 39.86 -2.80 21.72
C ASP A 274 40.15 -2.52 23.21
N LYS A 275 41.05 -1.59 23.51
CA LYS A 275 41.40 -1.20 24.89
C LYS A 275 40.46 -0.13 25.49
N ALA A 276 39.64 0.52 24.67
CA ALA A 276 38.72 1.57 25.10
C ALA A 276 37.31 1.04 25.43
N CYS A 277 36.94 -0.14 24.91
CA CYS A 277 35.66 -0.75 25.25
C CYS A 277 35.77 -1.57 26.55
N ARG A 278 34.97 -1.21 27.57
CA ARG A 278 34.93 -1.91 28.85
C ARG A 278 33.88 -3.02 28.94
N VAL A 279 33.11 -3.25 27.86
CA VAL A 279 32.13 -4.34 27.82
C VAL A 279 32.85 -5.69 27.85
N PRO A 280 32.49 -6.62 28.75
CA PRO A 280 33.16 -7.91 28.87
C PRO A 280 33.24 -8.68 27.54
N LEU A 281 34.39 -9.31 27.30
CA LEU A 281 34.67 -10.14 26.13
C LEU A 281 34.60 -9.43 24.77
N CYS A 282 34.47 -8.09 24.73
CA CYS A 282 34.39 -7.34 23.48
C CYS A 282 35.64 -7.54 22.60
N SER A 283 36.84 -7.32 23.14
CA SER A 283 38.11 -7.51 22.43
C SER A 283 38.32 -8.96 21.96
N HIS A 284 37.97 -9.93 22.81
CA HIS A 284 38.04 -11.34 22.48
C HIS A 284 37.17 -11.71 21.26
N PHE A 285 35.91 -11.25 21.23
CA PHE A 285 35.03 -11.51 20.10
C PHE A 285 35.41 -10.73 18.84
N LYS A 286 35.99 -9.52 18.97
CA LYS A 286 36.54 -8.78 17.83
C LYS A 286 37.70 -9.52 17.17
N ALA A 287 38.66 -10.01 17.98
CA ALA A 287 39.77 -10.82 17.48
C ALA A 287 39.26 -12.10 16.79
N LYS A 288 38.27 -12.76 17.38
CA LYS A 288 37.65 -13.97 16.81
C LYS A 288 36.92 -13.71 15.48
N ALA A 289 36.27 -12.55 15.32
CA ALA A 289 35.59 -12.18 14.08
C ALA A 289 36.57 -11.90 12.92
N GLN A 290 37.83 -11.57 13.20
CA GLN A 290 38.85 -11.39 12.17
C GLN A 290 39.36 -12.72 11.60
N THR A 291 39.32 -13.79 12.40
CA THR A 291 39.82 -15.12 12.01
C THR A 291 38.72 -16.03 11.45
N GLU A 292 37.48 -15.89 11.93
CA GLU A 292 36.34 -16.71 11.49
C GLU A 292 35.45 -15.96 10.50
N LYS A 293 35.16 -16.59 9.35
CA LYS A 293 34.23 -16.04 8.36
C LYS A 293 32.80 -16.10 8.90
N GLU A 294 32.23 -14.93 9.20
CA GLU A 294 30.84 -14.86 9.68
C GLU A 294 29.82 -15.22 8.59
N ASP A 295 28.73 -15.88 9.00
CA ASP A 295 27.61 -16.23 8.12
C ASP A 295 26.88 -14.96 7.62
N LYS A 296 26.29 -15.03 6.42
CA LYS A 296 25.46 -13.97 5.81
C LYS A 296 24.32 -13.55 6.72
N THR A 297 23.70 -14.49 7.44
CA THR A 297 22.60 -14.23 8.38
C THR A 297 23.06 -13.32 9.53
N TRP A 298 24.23 -13.63 10.12
CA TRP A 298 24.81 -12.84 11.20
C TRP A 298 25.17 -11.42 10.74
N ARG A 299 25.83 -11.28 9.59
CA ARG A 299 26.12 -9.95 9.01
C ARG A 299 24.87 -9.11 8.79
N LEU A 300 23.78 -9.72 8.33
CA LEU A 300 22.51 -9.01 8.12
C LEU A 300 21.90 -8.57 9.46
N LEU A 301 21.95 -9.41 10.49
CA LEU A 301 21.51 -9.07 11.84
C LEU A 301 22.29 -7.89 12.39
N VAL A 302 23.62 -7.94 12.34
CA VAL A 302 24.51 -6.84 12.79
C VAL A 302 24.13 -5.54 12.10
N LYS A 303 24.00 -5.53 10.77
CA LYS A 303 23.56 -4.33 10.02
C LYS A 303 22.20 -3.78 10.48
N LYS A 304 21.21 -4.66 10.70
CA LYS A 304 19.86 -4.25 11.16
C LYS A 304 19.89 -3.69 12.58
N VAL A 305 20.65 -4.32 13.48
CA VAL A 305 20.82 -3.87 14.87
C VAL A 305 21.57 -2.53 14.94
N THR A 306 22.65 -2.37 14.17
CA THR A 306 23.37 -1.09 14.06
C THR A 306 22.44 0.03 13.60
N ARG A 307 21.65 -0.21 12.54
CA ARG A 307 20.65 0.76 12.07
C ARG A 307 19.63 1.07 13.18
N ALA A 308 19.08 0.06 13.84
CA ALA A 308 18.09 0.27 14.91
C ALA A 308 18.67 1.06 16.10
N LYS A 309 19.91 0.77 16.51
CA LYS A 309 20.65 1.48 17.57
C LYS A 309 20.81 2.98 17.24
N VAL A 310 21.25 3.29 16.02
CA VAL A 310 21.38 4.69 15.56
C VAL A 310 20.02 5.38 15.56
N MET A 311 18.98 4.74 15.05
CA MET A 311 17.64 5.31 14.96
C MET A 311 17.02 5.59 16.34
N SER A 312 17.24 4.69 17.31
CA SER A 312 16.84 4.90 18.71
C SER A 312 17.58 6.08 19.35
N SER A 313 18.90 6.19 19.14
CA SER A 313 19.69 7.32 19.66
C SER A 313 19.30 8.68 19.07
N LEU A 314 18.78 8.69 17.84
CA LEU A 314 18.30 9.90 17.16
C LEU A 314 16.88 10.27 17.64
N ALA A 315 16.05 9.29 18.00
CA ALA A 315 14.72 9.55 18.58
C ALA A 315 14.79 10.21 19.96
N ASP A 316 15.85 9.93 20.73
CA ASP A 316 16.13 10.57 22.03
C ASP A 316 16.60 12.03 21.90
N ARG A 317 16.85 12.55 20.68
CA ARG A 317 17.29 13.95 20.46
C ARG A 317 16.08 14.88 20.32
N LYS A 318 16.14 16.05 20.97
CA LYS A 318 15.11 17.10 20.89
C LYS A 318 14.87 17.66 19.47
N VAL A 319 15.82 17.48 18.55
CA VAL A 319 15.72 17.89 17.15
C VAL A 319 16.19 16.73 16.26
N VAL A 320 15.27 16.19 15.45
CA VAL A 320 15.56 15.13 14.48
C VAL A 320 15.79 15.78 13.11
N PRO A 321 16.96 15.62 12.47
CA PRO A 321 17.22 16.16 11.14
C PRO A 321 16.23 15.64 10.09
N GLU A 322 15.79 16.48 9.16
CA GLU A 322 14.76 16.16 8.16
C GLU A 322 15.13 14.94 7.28
N VAL A 323 16.42 14.79 6.95
CA VAL A 323 16.95 13.60 6.25
C VAL A 323 16.78 12.30 7.05
N VAL A 324 16.84 12.39 8.39
CA VAL A 324 16.59 11.26 9.30
C VAL A 324 15.10 10.98 9.38
N VAL A 325 14.24 12.00 9.36
CA VAL A 325 12.78 11.84 9.27
C VAL A 325 12.39 11.15 7.97
N MET A 326 12.99 11.51 6.83
CA MET A 326 12.74 10.84 5.54
C MET A 326 13.27 9.40 5.50
N SER A 327 14.42 9.13 6.11
CA SER A 327 14.92 7.76 6.26
C SER A 327 14.08 6.94 7.25
N TRP A 328 13.51 7.59 8.28
CA TRP A 328 12.50 7.07 9.19
C TRP A 328 11.21 6.74 8.45
N THR A 329 10.70 7.61 7.58
CA THR A 329 9.50 7.35 6.77
C THR A 329 9.79 6.42 5.59
N MET A 330 11.03 6.10 5.24
CA MET A 330 11.31 4.98 4.33
C MET A 330 11.48 3.65 5.08
N TYR A 331 12.09 3.68 6.27
CA TYR A 331 12.22 2.53 7.16
C TYR A 331 10.86 2.10 7.73
N ASN A 332 10.04 3.08 8.11
CA ASN A 332 8.68 2.91 8.57
C ASN A 332 7.70 2.99 7.41
N GLY A 333 7.77 3.92 6.47
CA GLY A 333 6.70 4.17 5.48
C GLY A 333 6.65 3.29 4.23
N ARG A 334 7.34 2.13 4.21
CA ARG A 334 6.72 0.95 3.56
C ARG A 334 5.38 0.58 4.24
N VAL A 335 5.11 1.10 5.44
CA VAL A 335 3.89 0.98 6.25
C VAL A 335 2.81 2.04 5.92
N ALA A 336 3.10 3.11 5.18
CA ALA A 336 2.15 4.24 5.03
C ALA A 336 1.42 4.34 3.68
N LYS A 337 1.82 3.61 2.63
CA LYS A 337 1.17 3.67 1.31
C LYS A 337 -0.06 2.76 1.14
N LEU A 338 -0.54 2.11 2.21
CA LEU A 338 -1.63 1.11 2.15
C LEU A 338 -2.68 1.27 3.27
N ARG A 339 -2.92 2.50 3.74
CA ARG A 339 -4.18 2.83 4.43
C ARG A 339 -5.17 3.43 3.44
#